data_AF-A0A2S6S5X1-F1
#
_entry.id   AF-A0A2S6S5X1-F1
#
_cell.length_a   1.000
_cell.length_b   1.000
_cell.length_c   1.000
_cell.angle_alpha   90.00
_cell.angle_beta   90.00
_cell.angle_gamma   90.00
#
_symmetry.space_group_name_H-M   'P 1'
#
loop_
_entity.id
_entity.type
_entity.pdbx_description
1 polymer ?
#
loop_
_entity_poly.entity_id
_entity_poly.type
_entity_poly.pdbx_seq_one_letter_code
_entity_poly.pdbx_strand_id
1 'polypeptide(L)'
;GLKQFDIQNNILNSSSFVFSYIFFSSLVIIFFILFNLNQENKRDSIGEKLAYFNVICSSFLFVFLLLFFSKINLQDITNLITNTFIKLFDKSDVYNQTDIEILVERIIKILPSINFYIILITFFFNFFLANLIINKLSFNLLYKFNFQNFLIPKWYLYFFIFTLLASFILDSNSKIFFNNVCILSSFIYFFSGFLYTLDFIKKYEINTFLKILIIFLFFLFLGYVLILLFFFIGFYRNIRLLFLQKN
;
A
#
# COMPACT_ATOMS: atom_id res chain seq x y z
N GLY A 1 -32.71 -4.66 -28.97
CA GLY A 1 -31.93 -3.40 -28.97
C GLY A 1 -31.60 -2.98 -27.56
N LEU A 2 -32.29 -1.96 -27.03
CA LEU A 2 -32.00 -1.33 -25.73
C LEU A 2 -32.06 -2.29 -24.52
N LYS A 3 -33.10 -3.14 -24.41
CA LYS A 3 -33.20 -4.12 -23.30
C LYS A 3 -32.09 -5.16 -23.27
N GLN A 4 -31.54 -5.56 -24.42
CA GLN A 4 -30.40 -6.51 -24.48
C GLN A 4 -29.09 -5.83 -24.08
N PHE A 5 -28.93 -4.56 -24.41
CA PHE A 5 -27.77 -3.75 -24.02
C PHE A 5 -27.76 -3.49 -22.51
N ASP A 6 -28.91 -3.17 -21.91
CA ASP A 6 -29.03 -3.00 -20.46
C ASP A 6 -28.79 -4.30 -19.69
N ILE A 7 -29.26 -5.44 -20.22
CA ILE A 7 -29.02 -6.75 -19.61
C ILE A 7 -27.54 -7.15 -19.72
N GLN A 8 -26.88 -6.95 -20.87
CA GLN A 8 -25.46 -7.23 -21.01
C GLN A 8 -24.59 -6.33 -20.11
N ASN A 9 -24.90 -5.04 -20.02
CA ASN A 9 -24.19 -4.13 -19.11
C ASN A 9 -24.43 -4.49 -17.64
N ASN A 10 -25.65 -4.89 -17.25
CA ASN A 10 -25.94 -5.35 -15.90
C ASN A 10 -25.26 -6.70 -15.57
N ILE A 11 -25.11 -7.59 -16.54
CA ILE A 11 -24.39 -8.87 -16.36
C ILE A 11 -22.87 -8.64 -16.28
N LEU A 12 -22.31 -7.73 -17.08
CA LEU A 12 -20.89 -7.34 -17.00
C LEU A 12 -20.57 -6.61 -15.68
N ASN A 13 -21.46 -5.73 -15.22
CA ASN A 13 -21.31 -5.04 -13.95
C ASN A 13 -21.49 -5.97 -12.74
N SER A 14 -22.42 -6.93 -12.81
CA SER A 14 -22.60 -7.92 -11.74
C SER A 14 -21.45 -8.91 -11.68
N SER A 15 -20.92 -9.37 -12.82
CA SER A 15 -19.73 -10.23 -12.85
C SER A 15 -18.48 -9.50 -12.34
N SER A 16 -18.25 -8.24 -12.73
CA SER A 16 -17.11 -7.45 -12.20
C SER A 16 -17.22 -7.20 -10.70
N PHE A 17 -18.44 -6.96 -10.19
CA PHE A 17 -18.71 -6.85 -8.76
C PHE A 17 -18.43 -8.16 -8.02
N VAL A 18 -18.90 -9.30 -8.54
CA VAL A 18 -18.66 -10.62 -7.95
C VAL A 18 -17.18 -10.96 -7.93
N PHE A 19 -16.44 -10.70 -9.01
CA PHE A 19 -14.98 -10.89 -9.03
C PHE A 19 -14.26 -10.01 -8.01
N SER A 20 -14.65 -8.74 -7.91
CA SER A 20 -14.09 -7.81 -6.92
C SER A 20 -14.39 -8.29 -5.50
N TYR A 21 -15.62 -8.73 -5.24
CA TYR A 21 -16.03 -9.28 -3.95
C TYR A 21 -15.20 -10.52 -3.59
N ILE A 22 -15.09 -11.50 -4.48
CA ILE A 22 -14.28 -12.71 -4.26
C ILE A 22 -12.82 -12.35 -3.98
N PHE A 23 -12.25 -11.42 -4.77
CA PHE A 23 -10.88 -10.95 -4.58
C PHE A 23 -10.68 -10.34 -3.18
N PHE A 24 -11.52 -9.38 -2.78
CA PHE A 24 -11.43 -8.76 -1.45
C PHE A 24 -11.68 -9.76 -0.33
N SER A 25 -12.71 -10.61 -0.43
CA SER A 25 -12.99 -11.65 0.56
C SER A 25 -11.80 -12.61 0.71
N SER A 26 -11.17 -13.01 -0.39
CA SER A 26 -9.98 -13.88 -0.35
C SER A 26 -8.80 -13.21 0.37
N LEU A 27 -8.55 -11.92 0.11
CA LEU A 27 -7.51 -11.15 0.81
C LEU A 27 -7.76 -11.09 2.32
N VAL A 28 -9.01 -10.83 2.72
CA VAL A 28 -9.40 -10.80 4.15
C VAL A 28 -9.19 -12.17 4.80
N ILE A 29 -9.63 -13.24 4.14
CA ILE A 29 -9.47 -14.61 4.67
C ILE A 29 -7.99 -14.97 4.80
N ILE A 30 -7.19 -14.73 3.76
CA ILE A 30 -5.73 -14.98 3.78
C ILE A 30 -5.07 -14.20 4.91
N PHE A 31 -5.45 -12.94 5.11
CA PHE A 31 -4.95 -12.13 6.21
C PHE A 31 -5.24 -12.79 7.56
N PHE A 32 -6.49 -13.17 7.82
CA PHE A 32 -6.83 -13.83 9.09
C PHE A 32 -6.15 -15.19 9.25
N ILE A 33 -6.03 -15.98 8.19
CA ILE A 33 -5.30 -17.25 8.22
C ILE A 33 -3.84 -17.02 8.63
N LEU A 34 -3.11 -16.14 7.95
CA LEU A 34 -1.71 -15.83 8.29
C LEU A 34 -1.55 -15.30 9.71
N PHE A 35 -2.52 -14.51 10.17
CA PHE A 35 -2.50 -14.00 11.53
C PHE A 35 -2.83 -15.06 12.58
N ASN A 36 -3.64 -16.06 12.23
CA ASN A 36 -4.06 -17.17 13.10
C ASN A 36 -3.04 -18.32 13.15
N LEU A 37 -2.34 -18.62 12.05
CA LEU A 37 -1.43 -19.78 11.90
C LEU A 37 -0.30 -19.86 12.94
N ASN A 38 0.00 -18.79 13.68
CA ASN A 38 1.07 -18.73 14.67
C ASN A 38 0.62 -18.23 16.05
N GLN A 39 -0.59 -18.56 16.51
CA GLN A 39 -0.89 -18.39 17.94
C GLN A 39 -0.07 -19.34 18.83
N GLU A 40 0.31 -20.51 18.33
CA GLU A 40 1.09 -21.50 19.09
C GLU A 40 2.60 -21.17 19.14
N ASN A 41 3.14 -20.56 18.07
CA ASN A 41 4.53 -20.14 18.00
C ASN A 41 4.68 -18.66 18.41
N LYS A 42 5.02 -18.42 19.68
CA LYS A 42 5.31 -17.08 20.25
C LYS A 42 6.48 -16.31 19.58
N ARG A 43 7.08 -16.83 18.50
CA ARG A 43 8.30 -16.28 17.88
C ARG A 43 8.02 -15.21 16.83
N ASP A 44 6.92 -15.30 16.09
CA ASP A 44 6.72 -14.43 14.93
C ASP A 44 6.09 -13.10 15.31
N SER A 45 6.78 -12.01 14.99
CA SER A 45 6.25 -10.66 15.21
C SER A 45 5.13 -10.32 14.21
N ILE A 46 4.28 -9.35 14.54
CA ILE A 46 3.26 -8.85 13.60
C ILE A 46 3.89 -8.38 12.28
N GLY A 47 5.10 -7.82 12.33
CA GLY A 47 5.80 -7.36 11.13
C GLY A 47 6.21 -8.49 10.20
N GLU A 48 6.48 -9.68 10.73
CA GLU A 48 6.77 -10.87 9.93
C GLU A 48 5.52 -11.42 9.24
N LYS A 49 4.40 -11.47 9.94
CA LYS A 49 3.10 -11.82 9.34
C LYS A 49 2.72 -10.84 8.23
N LEU A 50 2.99 -9.55 8.42
CA LEU A 50 2.80 -8.53 7.38
C LEU A 50 3.73 -8.69 6.19
N ALA A 51 4.98 -9.11 6.43
CA ALA A 51 5.93 -9.42 5.37
C ALA A 51 5.39 -10.53 4.46
N TYR A 52 4.95 -11.65 5.03
CA TYR A 52 4.34 -12.73 4.25
C TYR A 52 3.07 -12.28 3.52
N PHE A 53 2.18 -11.55 4.19
CA PHE A 53 0.97 -11.04 3.56
C PHE A 53 1.27 -10.11 2.38
N ASN A 54 2.23 -9.20 2.52
CA ASN A 54 2.57 -8.28 1.43
C ASN A 54 3.27 -8.98 0.25
N VAL A 55 4.05 -10.04 0.51
CA VAL A 55 4.58 -10.90 -0.57
C VAL A 55 3.45 -11.58 -1.32
N ILE A 56 2.45 -12.12 -0.62
CA ILE A 56 1.26 -12.72 -1.27
C ILE A 56 0.51 -11.68 -2.11
N CYS A 57 0.30 -10.48 -1.58
CA CYS A 57 -0.29 -9.37 -2.35
C CYS A 57 0.56 -9.00 -3.57
N SER A 58 1.89 -9.04 -3.46
CA SER A 58 2.81 -8.81 -4.58
C SER A 58 2.70 -9.91 -5.64
N SER A 59 2.49 -11.16 -5.23
CA SER A 59 2.21 -12.28 -6.15
C SER A 59 0.86 -12.11 -6.86
N PHE A 60 -0.18 -11.65 -6.16
CA PHE A 60 -1.45 -11.32 -6.82
C PHE A 60 -1.30 -10.16 -7.82
N LEU A 61 -0.57 -9.12 -7.44
CA LEU A 61 -0.25 -8.00 -8.33
C LEU A 61 0.52 -8.49 -9.57
N PHE A 62 1.46 -9.43 -9.41
CA PHE A 62 2.18 -10.03 -10.53
C PHE A 62 1.24 -10.73 -11.52
N VAL A 63 0.37 -11.60 -11.00
CA VAL A 63 -0.63 -12.32 -11.81
C VAL A 63 -1.55 -11.32 -12.51
N PHE A 64 -1.97 -10.26 -11.81
CA PHE A 64 -2.79 -9.19 -12.38
C PHE A 64 -2.09 -8.47 -13.54
N LEU A 65 -0.82 -8.09 -13.35
CA LEU A 65 -0.03 -7.38 -14.36
C LEU A 65 0.15 -8.23 -15.63
N LEU A 66 0.45 -9.52 -15.48
CA LEU A 66 0.68 -10.41 -16.61
C LEU A 66 -0.61 -10.73 -17.38
N LEU A 67 -1.66 -11.14 -16.67
CA LEU A 67 -2.84 -11.72 -17.31
C LEU A 67 -3.89 -10.69 -17.74
N PHE A 68 -3.99 -9.59 -16.99
CA PHE A 68 -5.06 -8.61 -17.13
C PHE A 68 -4.56 -7.26 -17.60
N PHE A 69 -3.62 -6.63 -16.88
CA PHE A 69 -3.22 -5.24 -17.14
C PHE A 69 -2.73 -5.00 -18.58
N SER A 70 -1.97 -5.95 -19.14
CA SER A 70 -1.49 -5.92 -20.52
C SER A 70 -2.60 -5.87 -21.59
N LYS A 71 -3.82 -6.26 -21.24
CA LYS A 71 -4.98 -6.34 -22.14
C LYS A 71 -6.01 -5.23 -21.92
N ILE A 72 -5.87 -4.44 -20.85
CA ILE A 72 -6.81 -3.37 -20.53
C ILE A 72 -6.54 -2.18 -21.45
N ASN A 73 -7.57 -1.72 -22.16
CA ASN A 73 -7.49 -0.43 -22.86
C ASN A 73 -7.61 0.70 -21.83
N LEU A 74 -6.50 1.40 -21.59
CA LEU A 74 -6.41 2.50 -20.62
C LEU A 74 -6.50 3.87 -21.28
N GLN A 75 -6.87 3.96 -22.56
CA GLN A 75 -6.87 5.22 -23.32
C GLN A 75 -7.76 6.29 -22.66
N ASP A 76 -8.95 5.92 -22.18
CA ASP A 76 -9.87 6.87 -21.54
C ASP A 76 -9.30 7.44 -20.24
N ILE A 77 -8.68 6.59 -19.42
CA ILE A 77 -7.99 7.00 -18.19
C ILE A 77 -6.78 7.88 -18.53
N THR A 78 -6.04 7.51 -19.58
CA THR A 78 -4.89 8.28 -20.08
C THR A 78 -5.30 9.68 -20.46
N ASN A 79 -6.34 9.81 -21.28
CA ASN A 79 -6.84 11.10 -21.74
C ASN A 79 -7.39 11.93 -20.58
N LEU A 80 -8.10 11.30 -19.63
CA LEU A 80 -8.62 11.98 -18.45
C LEU A 80 -7.49 12.58 -17.61
N ILE A 81 -6.49 11.77 -17.24
CA ILE A 81 -5.35 12.24 -16.44
C ILE A 81 -4.58 13.32 -17.21
N THR A 82 -4.30 13.11 -18.50
CA THR A 82 -3.59 14.08 -19.35
C THR A 82 -4.31 15.43 -19.36
N ASN A 83 -5.62 15.43 -19.62
CA ASN A 83 -6.43 16.66 -19.61
C ASN A 83 -6.48 17.33 -18.23
N THR A 84 -6.48 16.56 -17.15
CA THR A 84 -6.39 17.11 -15.79
C THR A 84 -5.05 17.79 -15.55
N PHE A 85 -3.94 17.15 -15.95
CA PHE A 85 -2.61 17.74 -15.81
C PHE A 85 -2.45 18.99 -16.68
N ILE A 86 -2.88 18.96 -17.94
CA ILE A 86 -2.86 20.13 -18.84
C ILE A 86 -3.60 21.30 -18.17
N LYS A 87 -4.82 21.10 -17.68
CA LYS A 87 -5.58 22.16 -16.98
C LYS A 87 -4.88 22.70 -15.72
N LEU A 88 -4.13 21.87 -15.00
CA LEU A 88 -3.36 22.29 -13.83
C LEU A 88 -2.14 23.13 -14.22
N PHE A 89 -1.55 22.86 -15.39
CA PHE A 89 -0.32 23.49 -15.89
C PHE A 89 -0.56 24.48 -17.04
N ASP A 90 -1.81 24.72 -17.46
CA ASP A 90 -2.21 25.58 -18.59
C ASP A 90 -1.73 27.04 -18.48
N LYS A 91 -1.30 27.45 -17.28
CA LYS A 91 -0.77 28.80 -17.01
C LYS A 91 0.72 28.83 -16.68
N SER A 92 1.40 27.69 -16.78
CA SER A 92 2.84 27.60 -16.50
C SER A 92 3.59 27.39 -17.81
N ASP A 93 4.48 28.31 -18.16
CA ASP A 93 5.40 28.20 -19.31
C ASP A 93 6.47 27.10 -19.14
N VAL A 94 6.32 26.25 -18.12
CA VAL A 94 7.35 25.32 -17.64
C VAL A 94 7.21 23.92 -18.26
N TYR A 95 6.00 23.53 -18.67
CA TYR A 95 5.73 22.17 -19.15
C TYR A 95 5.06 22.18 -20.52
N ASN A 96 5.69 21.49 -21.47
CA ASN A 96 5.09 21.24 -22.76
C ASN A 96 4.11 20.06 -22.65
N GLN A 97 3.10 20.04 -23.53
CA GLN A 97 2.10 18.96 -23.58
C GLN A 97 2.76 17.57 -23.71
N THR A 98 3.84 17.47 -24.48
CA THR A 98 4.62 16.23 -24.66
C THR A 98 5.21 15.71 -23.35
N ASP A 99 5.68 16.61 -22.47
CA ASP A 99 6.26 16.22 -21.18
C ASP A 99 5.19 15.70 -20.23
N ILE A 100 3.99 16.30 -20.29
CA ILE A 100 2.82 15.84 -19.55
C ILE A 100 2.40 14.44 -20.01
N GLU A 101 2.33 14.21 -21.32
CA GLU A 101 1.97 12.90 -21.89
C GLU A 101 2.96 11.80 -21.45
N ILE A 102 4.27 12.07 -21.50
CA ILE A 102 5.30 11.14 -21.03
C ILE A 102 5.15 10.85 -19.53
N LEU A 103 4.85 11.87 -18.72
CA LEU A 103 4.64 11.71 -17.29
C LEU A 103 3.39 10.86 -16.99
N VAL A 104 2.29 11.11 -17.68
CA VAL A 104 1.04 10.35 -17.54
C VAL A 104 1.24 8.89 -17.94
N GLU A 105 1.95 8.62 -19.04
CA GLU A 105 2.28 7.25 -19.46
C GLU A 105 3.03 6.48 -18.37
N ARG A 106 3.95 7.14 -17.66
CA ARG A 106 4.68 6.55 -16.53
C ARG A 106 3.76 6.29 -15.33
N ILE A 107 2.86 7.23 -14.99
CA ILE A 107 1.89 7.07 -13.89
C ILE A 107 0.99 5.87 -14.15
N ILE A 108 0.48 5.72 -15.37
CA ILE A 108 -0.45 4.64 -15.71
C ILE A 108 0.20 3.27 -15.51
N LYS A 109 1.47 3.13 -15.88
CA LYS A 109 2.23 1.89 -15.71
C LYS A 109 2.39 1.47 -14.24
N ILE A 110 2.31 2.40 -13.28
CA ILE A 110 2.39 2.10 -11.84
C ILE A 110 1.04 2.11 -11.13
N LEU A 111 -0.04 2.49 -11.81
CA LEU A 111 -1.40 2.57 -11.27
C LEU A 111 -1.87 1.27 -10.57
N PRO A 112 -1.56 0.06 -11.08
CA PRO A 112 -1.92 -1.18 -10.39
C PRO A 112 -1.34 -1.26 -8.97
N SER A 113 -0.05 -0.95 -8.81
CA SER A 113 0.58 -0.95 -7.48
C SER A 113 0.00 0.11 -6.56
N ILE A 114 -0.32 1.31 -7.08
CA ILE A 114 -0.97 2.38 -6.30
C ILE A 114 -2.32 1.89 -5.76
N ASN A 115 -3.13 1.24 -6.60
CA ASN A 115 -4.42 0.69 -6.19
C ASN A 115 -4.28 -0.38 -5.10
N PHE A 116 -3.36 -1.34 -5.28
CA PHE A 116 -3.06 -2.34 -4.24
C PHE A 116 -2.55 -1.68 -2.95
N TYR A 117 -1.72 -0.65 -3.07
CA TYR A 117 -1.19 0.09 -1.92
C TYR A 117 -2.31 0.79 -1.15
N ILE A 118 -3.26 1.44 -1.84
CA ILE A 118 -4.45 2.07 -1.22
C ILE A 118 -5.30 1.01 -0.51
N ILE A 119 -5.52 -0.15 -1.12
CA ILE A 119 -6.22 -1.27 -0.50
C ILE A 119 -5.52 -1.70 0.79
N LEU A 120 -4.19 -1.87 0.77
CA LEU A 120 -3.41 -2.22 1.95
C LEU A 120 -3.48 -1.14 3.03
N ILE A 121 -3.27 0.13 2.71
CA ILE A 121 -3.42 1.23 3.68
C ILE A 121 -4.80 1.16 4.32
N THR A 122 -5.86 1.09 3.51
CA THR A 122 -7.25 1.10 4.00
C THR A 122 -7.52 -0.08 4.91
N PHE A 123 -7.09 -1.28 4.48
CA PHE A 123 -7.24 -2.50 5.25
C PHE A 123 -6.50 -2.43 6.59
N PHE A 124 -5.24 -1.99 6.58
CA PHE A 124 -4.43 -1.88 7.80
C PHE A 124 -4.88 -0.79 8.74
N PHE A 125 -5.32 0.35 8.20
CA PHE A 125 -5.86 1.43 9.00
C PHE A 125 -7.15 1.01 9.70
N ASN A 126 -8.05 0.34 8.97
CA ASN A 126 -9.27 -0.24 9.55
C ASN A 126 -8.96 -1.27 10.63
N PHE A 127 -8.00 -2.16 10.37
CA PHE A 127 -7.56 -3.17 11.34
C PHE A 127 -6.94 -2.52 12.59
N PHE A 128 -6.12 -1.48 12.42
CA PHE A 128 -5.53 -0.72 13.51
C PHE A 128 -6.59 -0.01 14.37
N LEU A 129 -7.55 0.66 13.74
CA LEU A 129 -8.68 1.30 14.42
C LEU A 129 -9.54 0.28 15.19
N ALA A 130 -9.85 -0.86 14.56
CA ALA A 130 -10.58 -1.94 15.22
C ALA A 130 -9.84 -2.41 16.48
N ASN A 131 -8.52 -2.64 16.41
CA ASN A 131 -7.73 -3.01 17.58
C ASN A 131 -7.77 -1.93 18.69
N LEU A 132 -7.74 -0.64 18.34
CA LEU A 132 -7.88 0.44 19.33
C LEU A 132 -9.25 0.45 20.01
N ILE A 133 -10.33 0.27 19.25
CA ILE A 133 -11.71 0.26 19.76
C ILE A 133 -11.91 -0.94 20.68
N ILE A 134 -11.49 -2.13 20.25
CA ILE A 134 -11.71 -3.36 21.00
C ILE A 134 -10.92 -3.34 22.32
N ASN A 135 -9.67 -2.85 22.31
CA ASN A 135 -8.88 -2.72 23.54
C ASN A 135 -9.52 -1.74 24.55
N LYS A 136 -10.29 -0.73 24.10
CA LYS A 136 -11.03 0.17 24.98
C LYS A 136 -12.33 -0.42 25.52
N LEU A 137 -13.00 -1.27 24.75
CA LEU A 137 -14.32 -1.84 25.10
C LEU A 137 -14.23 -3.12 25.96
N SER A 138 -13.03 -3.55 26.34
CA SER A 138 -12.80 -4.72 27.20
C SER A 138 -13.49 -6.01 26.74
N PHE A 139 -13.71 -6.17 25.43
CA PHE A 139 -14.27 -7.41 24.89
C PHE A 139 -13.32 -8.57 25.16
N ASN A 140 -13.91 -9.75 25.43
CA ASN A 140 -13.16 -11.00 25.54
C ASN A 140 -12.60 -11.37 24.16
N LEU A 141 -11.36 -10.95 23.93
CA LEU A 141 -10.68 -11.10 22.67
C LEU A 141 -10.05 -12.49 22.55
N LEU A 142 -10.44 -13.23 21.50
CA LEU A 142 -9.69 -14.40 21.04
C LEU A 142 -8.31 -14.02 20.47
N TYR A 143 -8.14 -12.75 20.06
CA TYR A 143 -6.93 -12.25 19.40
C TYR A 143 -6.49 -10.93 20.02
N LYS A 144 -5.25 -10.87 20.53
CA LYS A 144 -4.63 -9.63 21.00
C LYS A 144 -3.49 -9.24 20.07
N PHE A 145 -3.66 -8.13 19.36
CA PHE A 145 -2.64 -7.62 18.44
C PHE A 145 -1.80 -6.54 19.12
N ASN A 146 -0.52 -6.81 19.33
CA ASN A 146 0.42 -5.83 19.86
C ASN A 146 1.32 -5.25 18.75
N PHE A 147 1.00 -4.05 18.29
CA PHE A 147 1.80 -3.31 17.30
C PHE A 147 3.10 -2.71 17.85
N GLN A 148 3.33 -2.73 19.18
CA GLN A 148 4.51 -2.11 19.79
C GLN A 148 5.82 -2.81 19.37
N ASN A 149 5.77 -4.14 19.12
CA ASN A 149 6.93 -4.93 18.70
C ASN A 149 6.89 -5.25 17.20
N PHE A 150 6.60 -4.24 16.38
CA PHE A 150 6.64 -4.40 14.93
C PHE A 150 8.09 -4.53 14.43
N LEU A 151 8.48 -5.73 14.03
CA LEU A 151 9.81 -6.03 13.47
C LEU A 151 9.66 -6.62 12.07
N ILE A 152 10.29 -5.99 11.09
CA ILE A 152 10.33 -6.52 9.74
C ILE A 152 11.44 -7.58 9.68
N PRO A 153 11.17 -8.79 9.16
CA PRO A 153 12.17 -9.84 9.09
C PRO A 153 13.26 -9.47 8.06
N LYS A 154 14.50 -9.89 8.32
CA LYS A 154 15.68 -9.53 7.51
C LYS A 154 15.51 -9.91 6.03
N TRP A 155 14.90 -11.07 5.76
CA TRP A 155 14.65 -11.56 4.41
C TRP A 155 13.80 -10.59 3.57
N TYR A 156 12.85 -9.88 4.21
CA TYR A 156 11.97 -8.95 3.52
C TYR A 156 12.71 -7.68 3.11
N LEU A 157 13.75 -7.29 3.86
CA LEU A 157 14.65 -6.20 3.47
C LEU A 157 15.51 -6.57 2.27
N TYR A 158 16.05 -7.79 2.23
CA TYR A 158 16.74 -8.26 1.03
C TYR A 158 15.82 -8.34 -0.18
N PHE A 159 14.58 -8.80 0.01
CA PHE A 159 13.55 -8.79 -1.03
C PHE A 159 13.29 -7.38 -1.56
N PHE A 160 13.10 -6.39 -0.69
CA PHE A 160 12.86 -5.01 -1.10
C PHE A 160 14.06 -4.38 -1.84
N ILE A 161 15.28 -4.59 -1.34
CA ILE A 161 16.49 -4.08 -2.02
C ILE A 161 16.65 -4.74 -3.38
N PHE A 162 16.38 -6.05 -3.47
CA PHE A 162 16.42 -6.76 -4.74
C PHE A 162 15.41 -6.20 -5.75
N THR A 163 14.16 -5.96 -5.35
CA THR A 163 13.14 -5.42 -6.24
C THR A 163 13.45 -3.99 -6.67
N LEU A 164 14.01 -3.17 -5.78
CA LEU A 164 14.48 -1.81 -6.08
C LEU A 164 15.66 -1.80 -7.06
N LEU A 165 16.67 -2.65 -6.86
CA LEU A 165 17.79 -2.74 -7.80
C LEU A 165 17.34 -3.27 -9.17
N ALA A 166 16.50 -4.31 -9.17
CA ALA A 166 15.93 -4.87 -10.38
C ALA A 166 15.11 -3.83 -11.16
N SER A 167 14.43 -2.90 -10.48
CA SER A 167 13.64 -1.85 -11.13
C SER A 167 14.50 -0.78 -11.84
N PHE A 168 15.77 -0.62 -11.44
CA PHE A 168 16.71 0.26 -12.12
C PHE A 168 17.46 -0.43 -13.26
N ILE A 169 17.81 -1.70 -13.08
CA ILE A 169 18.70 -2.45 -13.99
C ILE A 169 17.93 -3.05 -15.16
N LEU A 170 16.70 -3.55 -14.94
CA LEU A 170 15.95 -4.25 -15.97
C LEU A 170 15.23 -3.27 -16.90
N ASP A 171 15.13 -3.67 -18.16
CA ASP A 171 14.44 -2.92 -19.21
C ASP A 171 13.05 -3.50 -19.53
N SER A 172 12.29 -2.75 -20.33
CA SER A 172 11.01 -3.17 -20.92
C SER A 172 9.93 -3.58 -19.89
N ASN A 173 9.14 -4.62 -20.18
CA ASN A 173 8.01 -5.06 -19.37
C ASN A 173 8.43 -5.55 -17.97
N SER A 174 9.61 -6.14 -17.85
CA SER A 174 10.17 -6.56 -16.56
C SER A 174 10.38 -5.36 -15.63
N LYS A 175 10.79 -4.21 -16.17
CA LYS A 175 10.92 -2.96 -15.42
C LYS A 175 9.59 -2.52 -14.80
N ILE A 176 8.51 -2.59 -15.58
CA ILE A 176 7.16 -2.24 -15.12
C ILE A 176 6.75 -3.14 -13.96
N PHE A 177 7.02 -4.44 -14.09
CA PHE A 177 6.76 -5.41 -13.02
C PHE A 177 7.51 -5.07 -11.73
N PHE A 178 8.84 -4.93 -11.79
CA PHE A 178 9.64 -4.67 -10.61
C PHE A 178 9.35 -3.31 -9.98
N ASN A 179 9.03 -2.28 -10.78
CA ASN A 179 8.55 -0.99 -10.26
C ASN A 179 7.28 -1.16 -9.42
N ASN A 180 6.28 -1.87 -9.95
CA ASN A 180 5.01 -2.08 -9.24
C ASN A 180 5.20 -2.88 -7.94
N VAL A 181 6.02 -3.94 -7.97
CA VAL A 181 6.34 -4.72 -6.77
C VAL A 181 7.17 -3.91 -5.78
N CYS A 182 8.12 -3.10 -6.23
CA CYS A 182 8.90 -2.21 -5.37
C CYS A 182 7.99 -1.19 -4.65
N ILE A 183 7.06 -0.57 -5.37
CA ILE A 183 6.07 0.35 -4.79
C ILE A 183 5.21 -0.39 -3.75
N LEU A 184 4.65 -1.54 -4.09
CA LEU A 184 3.80 -2.29 -3.15
C LEU A 184 4.59 -2.77 -1.92
N SER A 185 5.80 -3.25 -2.12
CA SER A 185 6.65 -3.75 -1.03
C SER A 185 7.12 -2.65 -0.08
N SER A 186 7.15 -1.38 -0.53
CA SER A 186 7.44 -0.22 0.31
C SER A 186 6.42 0.00 1.44
N PHE A 187 5.22 -0.60 1.33
CA PHE A 187 4.11 -0.49 2.28
C PHE A 187 4.52 -0.83 3.73
N ILE A 188 5.31 -1.88 3.92
CA ILE A 188 5.69 -2.33 5.27
C ILE A 188 6.61 -1.30 5.95
N TYR A 189 7.51 -0.67 5.18
CA TYR A 189 8.37 0.39 5.71
C TYR A 189 7.56 1.63 6.05
N PHE A 190 6.64 2.04 5.18
CA PHE A 190 5.69 3.10 5.48
C PHE A 190 4.93 2.82 6.79
N PHE A 191 4.38 1.62 6.96
CA PHE A 191 3.65 1.25 8.17
C PHE A 191 4.55 1.22 9.42
N SER A 192 5.78 0.71 9.29
CA SER A 192 6.77 0.72 10.36
C SER A 192 7.11 2.15 10.82
N GLY A 193 7.30 3.08 9.87
CA GLY A 193 7.56 4.47 10.17
C GLY A 193 6.34 5.20 10.75
N PHE A 194 5.13 4.89 10.28
CA PHE A 194 3.89 5.39 10.88
C PHE A 194 3.79 4.99 12.36
N LEU A 195 3.99 3.70 12.68
CA LEU A 195 3.96 3.21 14.06
C LEU A 195 5.03 3.88 14.93
N TYR A 196 6.26 4.02 14.40
CA TYR A 196 7.33 4.70 15.11
C TYR A 196 7.01 6.16 15.40
N THR A 197 6.45 6.88 14.43
CA THR A 197 6.03 8.28 14.60
C THR A 197 4.92 8.40 15.62
N LEU A 198 3.94 7.48 15.62
CA LEU A 198 2.90 7.46 16.65
C LEU A 198 3.48 7.28 18.05
N ASP A 199 4.40 6.33 18.24
CA ASP A 199 5.04 6.10 19.54
C ASP A 199 5.95 7.26 19.96
N PHE A 200 6.59 7.94 19.00
CA PHE A 200 7.33 9.16 19.25
C PHE A 200 6.41 10.30 19.71
N ILE A 201 5.28 10.52 19.05
CA ILE A 201 4.30 11.56 19.42
C ILE A 201 3.67 11.29 20.79
N LYS A 202 3.48 10.01 21.17
CA LYS A 202 2.97 9.65 22.50
C LYS A 202 3.86 10.16 23.63
N LYS A 203 5.18 10.21 23.43
CA LYS A 203 6.15 10.62 24.47
C LYS A 203 6.05 12.09 24.89
N TYR A 204 5.48 12.94 24.04
CA TYR A 204 5.31 14.36 24.38
C TYR A 204 4.17 14.54 25.38
N GLU A 205 4.37 15.30 26.46
CA GLU A 205 3.33 15.61 27.46
C GLU A 205 2.37 16.71 27.00
N ILE A 206 1.88 16.61 25.76
CA ILE A 206 0.90 17.54 25.16
C ILE A 206 -0.50 16.91 25.22
N ASN A 207 -1.55 17.73 25.35
CA ASN A 207 -2.94 17.28 25.26
C ASN A 207 -3.18 16.45 23.98
N THR A 208 -3.83 15.29 24.13
CA THR A 208 -4.17 14.36 23.04
C THR A 208 -4.92 15.04 21.89
N PHE A 209 -5.82 15.97 22.18
CA PHE A 209 -6.57 16.71 21.15
C PHE A 209 -5.63 17.55 20.27
N LEU A 210 -4.68 18.28 20.89
CA LEU A 210 -3.67 19.05 20.17
C LEU A 210 -2.76 18.16 19.34
N LYS A 211 -2.36 16.97 19.85
CA LYS A 211 -1.59 15.99 19.07
C LYS A 211 -2.33 15.56 17.80
N ILE A 212 -3.61 15.23 17.91
CA ILE A 212 -4.45 14.84 16.76
C ILE A 212 -4.57 16.00 15.77
N LEU A 213 -4.82 17.22 16.26
CA LEU A 213 -4.94 18.41 15.42
C LEU A 213 -3.65 18.70 14.64
N ILE A 214 -2.49 18.59 15.29
CA ILE A 214 -1.18 18.78 14.64
C ILE A 214 -0.96 17.73 13.54
N ILE A 215 -1.21 16.45 13.83
CA ILE A 215 -1.08 15.38 12.83
C ILE A 215 -2.03 15.62 11.65
N PHE A 216 -3.28 16.00 11.93
CA PHE A 216 -4.29 16.30 10.92
C PHE A 216 -3.87 17.48 10.02
N LEU A 217 -3.36 18.56 10.61
CA LEU A 217 -2.84 19.71 9.88
C LEU A 217 -1.63 19.33 9.02
N PHE A 218 -0.68 18.57 9.57
CA PHE A 218 0.44 18.04 8.78
C PHE A 218 -0.05 17.19 7.61
N PHE A 219 -1.09 16.38 7.80
CA PHE A 219 -1.67 15.58 6.72
C PHE A 219 -2.33 16.44 5.64
N LEU A 220 -3.05 17.49 6.03
CA LEU A 220 -3.73 18.39 5.10
C LEU A 220 -2.74 19.18 4.23
N PHE A 221 -1.68 19.74 4.83
CA PHE A 221 -0.72 20.58 4.10
C PHE A 221 0.43 19.80 3.46
N LEU A 222 0.82 18.68 4.06
CA LEU A 222 2.05 17.96 3.73
C LEU A 222 1.80 16.44 3.59
N GLY A 223 0.58 16.03 3.20
CA GLY A 223 0.19 14.62 3.11
C GLY A 223 1.15 13.76 2.28
N TYR A 224 1.56 14.22 1.09
CA TYR A 224 2.52 13.50 0.24
C TYR A 224 3.92 13.44 0.89
N VAL A 225 4.35 14.51 1.57
CA VAL A 225 5.63 14.55 2.29
C VAL A 225 5.61 13.61 3.49
N LEU A 226 4.50 13.54 4.22
CA LEU A 226 4.33 12.62 5.35
C LEU A 226 4.42 11.16 4.92
N ILE A 227 3.84 10.80 3.77
CA ILE A 227 3.95 9.44 3.23
C ILE A 227 5.42 9.07 3.01
N LEU A 228 6.18 9.96 2.36
CA LEU A 228 7.62 9.77 2.14
C LEU A 228 8.40 9.74 3.45
N LEU A 229 8.10 10.63 4.38
CA LEU A 229 8.76 10.71 5.68
C LEU A 229 8.55 9.43 6.48
N PHE A 230 7.32 8.89 6.53
CA PHE A 230 7.04 7.61 7.17
C PHE A 230 7.81 6.47 6.49
N PHE A 231 7.84 6.43 5.16
CA PHE A 231 8.64 5.46 4.44
C PHE A 231 10.12 5.52 4.85
N PHE A 232 10.75 6.69 4.78
CA PHE A 232 12.18 6.84 5.09
C PHE A 232 12.51 6.53 6.56
N ILE A 233 11.69 6.99 7.51
CA ILE A 233 11.87 6.66 8.93
C ILE A 233 11.80 5.14 9.15
N GLY A 234 10.78 4.49 8.58
CA GLY A 234 10.60 3.05 8.71
C GLY A 234 11.74 2.28 8.06
N PHE A 235 12.14 2.65 6.85
CA PHE A 235 13.26 2.03 6.14
C PHE A 235 14.57 2.16 6.92
N TYR A 236 14.92 3.38 7.36
CA TYR A 236 16.12 3.64 8.15
C TYR A 236 16.15 2.84 9.46
N ARG A 237 15.03 2.77 10.19
CA ARG A 237 14.93 1.99 11.42
C ARG A 237 15.24 0.51 11.18
N ASN A 238 14.70 -0.08 10.11
CA ASN A 238 14.90 -1.50 9.82
C ASN A 238 16.33 -1.79 9.36
N ILE A 239 16.96 -0.90 8.58
CA ILE A 239 18.39 -0.97 8.29
C ILE A 239 19.21 -0.92 9.58
N ARG A 240 18.92 0.03 10.47
CA ARG A 240 19.66 0.19 11.72
C ARG A 240 19.55 -1.07 12.60
N LEU A 241 18.37 -1.69 12.67
CA LEU A 241 18.17 -2.93 13.43
C LEU A 241 18.99 -4.10 12.87
N LEU A 242 19.20 -4.16 11.55
CA LEU A 242 20.08 -5.17 10.93
C LEU A 242 21.53 -5.04 11.40
N PHE A 243 22.05 -3.82 11.44
CA PHE A 243 23.44 -3.57 11.83
C PHE A 243 23.67 -3.63 13.36
N LEU A 244 22.64 -3.37 14.17
CA LEU A 244 22.74 -3.41 15.63
C LEU A 244 22.45 -4.79 16.24
N GLN A 245 21.70 -5.66 15.55
CA GLN A 245 21.58 -7.07 15.94
C GLN A 245 22.88 -7.80 15.59
N LYS A 246 23.89 -7.66 16.46
CA LYS A 246 24.98 -8.65 16.55
C LYS A 246 24.32 -10.01 16.86
N ASN A 247 24.72 -11.02 16.07
CA ASN A 247 24.32 -12.42 16.20
C ASN A 247 24.30 -12.90 17.65
#